data_AF-A0A7G9XSN0-F1
#
_entry.id   AF-A0A7G9XSN0-F1
#
_cell.length_a   1.000
_cell.length_b   1.000
_cell.length_c   1.000
_cell.angle_alpha   90.00
_cell.angle_beta   90.00
_cell.angle_gamma   90.00
#
_symmetry.space_group_name_H-M   'P 1'
#
loop_
_entity.id
_entity.type
_entity.pdbx_description
1 polymer ?
#
loop_
_entity_poly.entity_id
_entity_poly.type
_entity_poly.pdbx_seq_one_letter_code
_entity_poly.pdbx_strand_id
1 'polypeptide(L)'
;MLDALAILLGAVTTYLTRALFLVSKKLRPPRAIARYLPLVGPAVLGAIAIPGLIAPGGELSFAATAPSVVAALAAWGAWRLARKQMIVGLLVGLAVWWTLYWAVAQLGW
;
A
#
# COMPACT_ATOMS: atom_id res chain seq x y z
N MET A 1 7.96 5.53 28.18
CA MET A 1 7.46 4.21 28.65
C MET A 1 6.55 3.54 27.62
N LEU A 2 5.67 4.29 26.93
CA LEU A 2 4.81 3.75 25.87
C LEU A 2 5.60 3.17 24.70
N ASP A 3 6.72 3.79 24.31
CA ASP A 3 7.55 3.31 23.19
C ASP A 3 8.20 1.95 23.49
N ALA A 4 8.69 1.77 24.72
CA ALA A 4 9.26 0.50 25.16
C ALA A 4 8.22 -0.63 25.15
N LEU A 5 6.98 -0.32 25.58
CA LEU A 5 5.85 -1.24 25.49
C LEU A 5 5.48 -1.57 24.04
N ALA A 6 5.44 -0.57 23.16
CA ALA A 6 5.15 -0.78 21.74
C ALA A 6 6.21 -1.66 21.05
N ILE A 7 7.49 -1.45 21.36
CA ILE A 7 8.59 -2.28 20.87
C ILE A 7 8.46 -3.71 21.39
N LEU A 8 8.20 -3.88 22.69
CA LEU A 8 8.04 -5.20 23.30
C LEU A 8 6.86 -5.96 22.68
N LEU A 9 5.71 -5.30 22.54
CA LEU A 9 4.52 -5.87 21.92
C LEU A 9 4.79 -6.26 20.46
N GLY A 10 5.41 -5.37 19.68
CA GLY A 10 5.78 -5.65 18.29
C GLY A 10 6.71 -6.86 18.17
N ALA A 11 7.71 -6.96 19.05
CA ALA A 11 8.62 -8.10 19.10
C ALA A 11 7.86 -9.40 19.44
N VAL A 12 7.04 -9.39 20.50
CA VAL A 12 6.25 -10.54 20.93
C VAL A 12 5.31 -11.02 19.83
N THR A 13 4.55 -10.11 19.21
CA THR A 13 3.66 -10.44 18.09
C THR A 13 4.45 -11.05 16.93
N THR A 14 5.58 -10.46 16.55
CA THR A 14 6.41 -10.96 15.45
C THR A 14 6.89 -12.39 15.69
N TYR A 15 7.43 -12.68 16.88
CA TYR A 15 7.91 -14.02 17.21
C TYR A 15 6.78 -15.03 17.35
N LEU A 16 5.65 -14.63 17.95
CA LEU A 16 4.46 -15.48 18.03
C LEU A 16 3.94 -15.87 16.64
N THR A 17 3.80 -14.92 15.72
CA THR A 17 3.34 -15.22 14.36
C THR A 17 4.28 -16.19 13.64
N ARG A 18 5.60 -16.01 13.79
CA ARG A 18 6.59 -16.94 13.22
C ARG A 18 6.50 -18.34 13.84
N ALA A 19 6.36 -18.43 15.16
CA ALA A 19 6.21 -19.70 15.87
C ALA A 19 4.93 -20.44 15.45
N LEU A 20 3.81 -19.72 15.33
CA LEU A 20 2.54 -20.25 14.83
C LEU A 20 2.69 -20.89 13.44
N PHE A 21 3.39 -20.24 12.51
CA PHE A 21 3.66 -20.81 11.19
C PHE A 21 4.51 -22.09 11.24
N LEU A 22 5.51 -22.13 12.12
CA LEU A 22 6.36 -23.33 12.29
C LEU A 22 5.58 -24.50 12.87
N VAL A 23 4.77 -24.25 13.90
CA VAL A 23 3.96 -25.28 14.59
C VAL A 23 2.84 -25.78 13.67
N SER A 24 2.21 -24.89 12.91
CA SER A 24 1.12 -25.23 11.98
C SER A 24 1.58 -25.78 10.62
N LYS A 25 2.89 -25.92 10.37
CA LYS A 25 3.45 -26.36 9.08
C LYS A 25 2.84 -27.66 8.54
N LYS A 26 2.42 -28.58 9.40
CA LYS A 26 1.82 -29.87 9.01
C LYS A 26 0.31 -29.80 8.74
N LEU A 27 -0.35 -28.71 9.13
CA LEU A 27 -1.79 -28.51 8.90
C LEU A 27 -2.02 -28.08 7.46
N ARG A 28 -2.91 -28.79 6.76
CA ARG A 28 -3.33 -28.38 5.41
C ARG A 28 -4.51 -27.41 5.53
N PRO A 29 -4.42 -26.21 4.95
CA PRO A 29 -5.55 -25.28 4.97
C PRO A 29 -6.75 -25.87 4.21
N PRO A 30 -7.99 -25.55 4.64
CA PRO A 30 -9.20 -25.89 3.90
C PRO A 30 -9.14 -25.38 2.46
N ARG A 31 -9.75 -26.10 1.51
CA ARG A 31 -9.73 -25.75 0.07
C ARG A 31 -10.14 -24.30 -0.22
N ALA A 32 -11.11 -23.78 0.53
CA ALA A 32 -11.53 -22.39 0.41
C ALA A 32 -10.39 -21.41 0.76
N ILE A 33 -9.73 -21.60 1.90
CA ILE A 33 -8.63 -20.73 2.35
C ILE A 33 -7.42 -20.84 1.41
N ALA A 34 -7.09 -22.06 0.97
CA ALA A 34 -6.01 -22.31 0.01
C ALA A 34 -6.18 -21.53 -1.31
N ARG A 35 -7.42 -21.32 -1.76
CA ARG A 35 -7.74 -20.55 -2.97
C ARG A 35 -7.43 -19.06 -2.82
N TYR A 36 -7.62 -18.48 -1.62
CA TYR A 36 -7.44 -17.05 -1.36
C TYR A 36 -6.07 -16.69 -0.80
N LEU A 37 -5.33 -17.65 -0.24
CA LEU A 37 -3.96 -17.46 0.27
C LEU A 37 -3.01 -16.72 -0.70
N PRO A 38 -3.01 -17.00 -2.02
CA PRO A 38 -2.18 -16.25 -2.97
C PRO A 38 -2.54 -14.76 -3.12
N LEU A 39 -3.75 -14.36 -2.73
CA LEU A 39 -4.24 -12.98 -2.84
C LEU A 39 -3.89 -12.12 -1.62
N VAL A 40 -3.34 -12.72 -0.56
CA VAL A 40 -2.99 -12.01 0.68
C VAL A 40 -1.96 -10.91 0.41
N GLY A 41 -0.92 -11.19 -0.37
CA GLY A 41 0.10 -10.19 -0.72
C GLY A 41 -0.51 -8.94 -1.37
N PRO A 42 -1.22 -9.09 -2.51
CA PRO A 42 -1.94 -7.98 -3.14
C PRO A 42 -2.95 -7.29 -2.23
N ALA A 43 -3.68 -8.03 -1.39
CA ALA A 43 -4.68 -7.47 -0.48
C ALA A 43 -4.05 -6.62 0.62
N VAL A 44 -2.95 -7.06 1.22
CA VAL A 44 -2.20 -6.30 2.24
C VAL A 44 -1.59 -5.05 1.63
N LEU A 45 -0.96 -5.17 0.46
CA LEU A 45 -0.40 -4.01 -0.24
C LEU A 45 -1.49 -2.99 -0.58
N GLY A 46 -2.66 -3.45 -1.05
CA GLY A 46 -3.82 -2.59 -1.29
C GLY A 46 -4.31 -1.92 0.00
N ALA A 47 -4.43 -2.67 1.09
CA ALA A 47 -4.89 -2.15 2.38
C ALA A 47 -3.97 -1.07 2.96
N ILE A 48 -2.66 -1.13 2.68
CA ILE A 48 -1.69 -0.12 3.14
C ILE A 48 -1.62 1.06 2.18
N ALA A 49 -1.63 0.81 0.86
CA ALA A 49 -1.46 1.86 -0.14
C ALA A 49 -2.71 2.73 -0.32
N ILE A 50 -3.92 2.13 -0.29
CA ILE A 50 -5.17 2.84 -0.56
C ILE A 50 -5.43 3.99 0.43
N PRO A 51 -5.29 3.81 1.77
CA PRO A 51 -5.45 4.92 2.71
C PRO A 51 -4.48 6.08 2.43
N GLY A 52 -3.23 5.78 2.05
CA GLY A 52 -2.25 6.80 1.65
C GLY A 52 -2.65 7.58 0.40
N LEU A 53 -3.48 7.01 -0.47
CA LEU A 53 -4.03 7.70 -1.63
C LEU A 53 -5.29 8.50 -1.30
N ILE A 54 -6.21 7.92 -0.52
CA ILE A 54 -7.55 8.48 -0.30
C ILE A 54 -7.58 9.47 0.86
N ALA A 55 -6.82 9.24 1.92
CA ALA A 55 -6.74 10.10 3.10
C ALA A 55 -5.28 10.29 3.55
N PRO A 56 -4.44 11.00 2.77
CA PRO A 56 -3.01 11.13 3.06
C PRO A 56 -2.70 11.71 4.45
N GLY A 57 -3.57 12.58 4.96
CA GLY A 57 -3.47 13.21 6.29
C GLY A 57 -4.44 12.66 7.33
N GLY A 58 -5.12 11.54 7.06
CA GLY A 58 -6.18 11.00 7.94
C GLY A 58 -7.55 11.66 7.76
N GLU A 59 -7.65 12.72 6.97
CA GLU A 59 -8.90 13.38 6.59
C GLU A 59 -9.23 13.17 5.11
N LEU A 60 -10.52 13.01 4.81
CA LEU A 60 -11.03 12.95 3.45
C LEU A 60 -11.22 14.37 2.91
N SER A 61 -10.23 14.86 2.15
CA SER A 61 -10.29 16.16 1.48
C SER A 61 -10.13 15.98 -0.01
N PHE A 62 -11.15 16.33 -0.80
CA PHE A 62 -11.09 16.23 -2.26
C PHE A 62 -9.88 16.95 -2.87
N ALA A 63 -9.49 18.10 -2.31
CA ALA A 63 -8.33 18.85 -2.78
C ALA A 63 -7.01 18.10 -2.51
N ALA A 64 -6.89 17.42 -1.36
CA ALA A 64 -5.71 16.63 -1.01
C ALA A 64 -5.68 15.25 -1.72
N THR A 65 -6.85 14.67 -1.98
CA THR A 65 -7.02 13.32 -2.54
C THR A 65 -6.99 13.31 -4.07
N ALA A 66 -7.46 14.36 -4.75
CA ALA A 66 -7.51 14.36 -6.21
C ALA A 66 -6.12 14.19 -6.86
N PRO A 67 -5.04 14.87 -6.40
CA PRO A 67 -3.72 14.71 -6.99
C PRO A 67 -3.16 13.28 -6.85
N SER A 68 -3.39 12.63 -5.70
CA SER A 68 -2.88 11.28 -5.41
C SER A 68 -3.61 10.24 -6.24
N VAL A 69 -4.93 10.36 -6.38
CA VAL A 69 -5.73 9.48 -7.23
C VAL A 69 -5.35 9.63 -8.70
N VAL A 70 -5.15 10.86 -9.19
CA VAL A 70 -4.70 11.09 -10.58
C VAL A 70 -3.32 10.49 -10.83
N ALA A 71 -2.37 10.69 -9.92
CA ALA A 71 -1.05 10.08 -10.02
C ALA A 71 -1.11 8.54 -10.01
N ALA A 72 -1.96 7.94 -9.17
CA ALA A 72 -2.17 6.50 -9.11
C ALA A 72 -2.79 5.95 -10.41
N LEU A 73 -3.78 6.62 -10.97
CA LEU A 73 -4.39 6.24 -12.25
C LEU A 73 -3.39 6.36 -13.41
N ALA A 74 -2.56 7.42 -13.42
CA ALA A 74 -1.49 7.57 -14.40
C ALA A 74 -0.44 6.46 -14.29
N ALA A 75 -0.02 6.12 -13.06
CA ALA A 75 0.91 5.01 -12.81
C ALA A 75 0.35 3.68 -13.31
N TRP A 76 -0.92 3.40 -13.01
CA TRP A 76 -1.60 2.17 -13.45
C TRP A 76 -1.78 2.11 -14.97
N GLY A 77 -2.19 3.22 -15.59
CA GLY A 77 -2.32 3.35 -17.04
C GLY A 77 -0.98 3.15 -17.76
N ALA A 78 0.07 3.80 -17.28
CA ALA A 78 1.43 3.67 -17.82
C ALA A 78 1.98 2.26 -17.66
N TRP A 79 1.80 1.65 -16.49
CA TRP A 79 2.16 0.24 -16.26
C TRP A 79 1.45 -0.68 -17.26
N ARG A 80 0.15 -0.47 -17.50
CA ARG A 80 -0.64 -1.28 -18.43
C ARG A 80 -0.19 -1.09 -19.88
N LEU A 81 0.05 0.15 -20.30
CA LEU A 81 0.52 0.50 -21.66
C LEU A 81 1.95 0.01 -21.92
N ALA A 82 2.82 0.07 -20.93
CA ALA A 82 4.21 -0.38 -21.01
C ALA A 82 4.37 -1.89 -20.79
N ARG A 83 3.36 -2.70 -21.14
CA ARG A 83 3.37 -4.17 -21.01
C ARG A 83 3.75 -4.67 -19.61
N LYS A 84 3.24 -4.01 -18.57
CA LYS A 84 3.44 -4.34 -17.16
C LYS A 84 4.85 -4.09 -16.61
N GLN A 85 5.63 -3.22 -17.24
CA GLN A 85 6.91 -2.77 -16.69
C GLN A 85 6.68 -1.87 -15.46
N MET A 86 7.06 -2.37 -14.27
CA MET A 86 6.89 -1.64 -13.00
C MET A 86 7.63 -0.30 -12.99
N ILE A 87 8.85 -0.25 -13.53
CA ILE A 87 9.68 0.98 -13.55
C ILE A 87 8.95 2.11 -14.27
N VAL A 88 8.31 1.81 -15.40
CA VAL A 88 7.59 2.83 -16.18
C VAL A 88 6.39 3.37 -15.41
N GLY A 89 5.59 2.49 -14.80
CA GLY A 89 4.47 2.91 -13.96
C GLY A 89 4.91 3.79 -12.78
N LEU A 90 6.01 3.42 -12.12
CA LEU A 90 6.59 4.17 -11.01
C LEU A 90 7.05 5.57 -11.47
N LEU A 91 7.84 5.64 -12.54
CA LEU A 91 8.39 6.90 -13.04
C LEU A 91 7.28 7.85 -13.52
N VAL A 92 6.28 7.33 -14.23
CA VAL A 92 5.15 8.15 -14.70
C VAL A 92 4.29 8.63 -13.53
N GLY A 93 3.97 7.76 -12.57
CA GLY A 93 3.23 8.14 -11.37
C GLY A 93 3.93 9.24 -10.59
N LEU A 94 5.24 9.09 -10.35
CA LEU A 94 6.06 10.07 -9.65
C LEU A 94 6.15 11.40 -10.42
N ALA A 95 6.37 11.34 -11.74
CA ALA A 95 6.39 12.52 -12.57
C ALA A 95 5.07 13.28 -12.48
N VAL A 96 3.93 12.60 -12.68
CA VAL A 96 2.59 13.20 -12.58
C VAL A 96 2.37 13.82 -11.21
N TRP A 97 2.67 13.09 -10.13
CA TRP A 97 2.56 13.62 -8.76
C TRP A 97 3.35 14.92 -8.57
N TRP A 98 4.62 14.95 -8.98
CA TRP A 98 5.43 16.17 -8.86
C TRP A 98 4.91 17.32 -9.69
N THR A 99 4.46 17.08 -10.93
CA THR A 99 3.84 18.14 -11.75
C THR A 99 2.60 18.70 -11.08
N LEU A 100 1.73 17.85 -10.54
CA LEU A 100 0.51 18.29 -9.85
C LEU A 100 0.84 19.03 -8.56
N TYR A 101 1.75 18.52 -7.75
CA TYR A 101 2.20 19.17 -6.53
C TYR A 101 2.79 20.55 -6.82
N TRP A 102 3.64 20.67 -7.83
CA TRP A 102 4.21 21.94 -8.26
C TRP A 102 3.13 22.90 -8.77
N ALA A 103 2.19 22.43 -9.59
CA ALA A 103 1.08 23.25 -10.09
C ALA A 103 0.16 23.76 -8.97
N VAL A 104 -0.17 22.91 -7.99
CA VAL A 104 -0.97 23.29 -6.82
C VAL A 104 -0.22 24.33 -5.97
N ALA A 105 1.09 24.13 -5.74
CA ALA A 105 1.91 25.09 -5.00
C ALA A 105 1.95 26.48 -5.66
N GLN A 106 1.97 26.55 -7.00
CA GLN A 106 1.93 27.82 -7.74
C GLN A 106 0.57 28.54 -7.62
N LEU A 107 -0.50 27.81 -7.34
CA LEU A 107 -1.85 28.36 -7.19
C LEU A 107 -2.12 28.92 -5.77
N GLY A 108 -1.16 28.83 -4.85
CA GLY A 108 -1.24 29.41 -3.51
C GLY A 108 -2.21 28.67 -2.57
N TRP A 109 -2.47 27.40 -2.83
CA TRP A 109 -3.23 26.49 -1.95
C TRP A 109 -2.30 25.73 -1.02
#